data_AF-A0A9P6TWD0-F1
#
_entry.id   AF-A0A9P6TWD0-F1
#
_cell.length_a   1.000
_cell.length_b   1.000
_cell.length_c   1.000
_cell.angle_alpha   90.00
_cell.angle_beta   90.00
_cell.angle_gamma   90.00
#
_symmetry.space_group_name_H-M   'P 1'
#
loop_
_entity.id
_entity.type
_entity.pdbx_description
1 polymer ?
#
loop_
_entity_poly.entity_id
_entity_poly.type
_entity_poly.pdbx_seq_one_letter_code
_entity_poly.pdbx_strand_id
1 'polypeptide(L)'
;MFGITKCIMRGASRQQLTAKRGRNHYKGTGSGATGRHTKRGGYFIEWERVRSFVVPDLTDFKLLPYVSRSTQKTTGAFSSKDYFKKSEAVTPEKIVS
;
A
#
# COMPACT_ATOMS: atom_id res chain seq x y z
N MET A 1 18.06 41.03 -15.76
CA MET A 1 18.65 39.81 -15.16
C MET A 1 17.86 39.41 -13.92
N PHE A 2 16.62 38.92 -14.05
CA PHE A 2 15.72 38.87 -12.88
C PHE A 2 14.78 37.67 -12.89
N GLY A 3 14.78 36.97 -11.74
CA GLY A 3 14.00 35.78 -11.45
C GLY A 3 14.84 34.82 -10.62
N ILE A 4 15.70 34.06 -11.28
CA ILE A 4 16.45 32.95 -10.67
C ILE A 4 17.60 33.45 -9.77
N THR A 5 18.45 34.35 -10.26
CA THR A 5 19.61 34.87 -9.52
C THR A 5 19.23 35.64 -8.25
N LYS A 6 18.13 36.43 -8.29
CA LYS A 6 17.62 37.19 -7.13
C LYS A 6 17.01 36.29 -6.05
N CYS A 7 16.37 35.18 -6.43
CA CYS A 7 15.75 34.25 -5.49
C CYS A 7 16.79 33.35 -4.80
N ILE A 8 17.83 32.90 -5.53
CA ILE A 8 18.92 32.09 -4.95
C ILE A 8 19.65 32.88 -3.86
N MET A 9 20.00 34.14 -4.11
CA MET A 9 20.64 34.99 -3.08
C MET A 9 19.74 35.30 -1.87
N ARG A 10 18.41 35.11 -1.97
CA ARG A 10 17.45 35.22 -0.86
C ARG A 10 17.18 33.88 -0.15
N GLY A 11 17.95 32.84 -0.45
CA GLY A 11 17.84 31.52 0.19
C GLY A 11 16.92 30.52 -0.50
N ALA A 12 16.44 30.80 -1.71
CA ALA A 12 15.71 29.81 -2.49
C ALA A 12 16.65 28.69 -2.94
N SER A 13 16.31 27.44 -2.63
CA SER A 13 17.08 26.25 -3.02
C SER A 13 16.36 25.45 -4.12
N ARG A 14 17.12 24.69 -4.91
CA ARG A 14 16.60 23.75 -5.93
C ARG A 14 16.15 22.40 -5.36
N GLN A 15 16.07 22.29 -4.03
CA GLN A 15 15.60 21.09 -3.36
C GLN A 15 14.11 20.88 -3.63
N GLN A 16 13.62 19.65 -3.44
CA GLN A 16 12.20 19.35 -3.60
C GLN A 16 11.33 20.28 -2.75
N LEU A 17 10.33 20.91 -3.38
CA LEU A 17 9.37 21.75 -2.68
C LEU A 17 8.44 20.87 -1.83
N THR A 18 8.46 21.09 -0.52
CA THR A 18 7.57 20.42 0.44
C THR A 18 6.50 21.36 0.95
N ALA A 19 5.50 20.83 1.65
CA ALA A 19 4.41 21.62 2.25
C ALA A 19 4.91 22.72 3.21
N LYS A 20 6.14 22.60 3.74
CA LYS A 20 6.73 23.54 4.71
C LYS A 20 7.51 24.70 4.06
N ARG A 21 7.66 24.70 2.73
CA ARG A 21 8.63 25.55 2.03
C ARG A 21 8.01 26.59 1.08
N GLY A 22 6.68 26.65 0.96
CA GLY A 22 5.98 27.60 0.09
C GLY A 22 4.97 28.46 0.84
N ARG A 23 4.87 29.74 0.47
CA ARG A 23 3.82 30.65 0.97
C ARG A 23 2.54 30.41 0.17
N ASN A 24 1.44 30.09 0.85
CA ASN A 24 0.14 29.75 0.22
C ASN A 24 0.22 28.57 -0.78
N HIS A 25 1.18 27.67 -0.60
CA HIS A 25 1.32 26.48 -1.43
C HIS A 25 0.85 25.25 -0.65
N TYR A 26 -0.39 24.82 -0.91
CA TYR A 26 -0.91 23.59 -0.32
C TYR A 26 -0.35 22.37 -1.05
N LYS A 27 0.26 21.46 -0.30
CA LYS A 27 0.79 20.19 -0.81
C LYS A 27 0.55 19.08 0.21
N GLY A 28 -0.06 17.98 -0.21
CA GLY A 28 -0.28 16.79 0.62
C GLY A 28 0.95 15.88 0.73
N THR A 29 0.84 14.85 1.57
CA THR A 29 1.87 13.83 1.84
C THR A 29 1.56 12.45 1.23
N GLY A 30 0.51 12.34 0.40
CA GLY A 30 0.14 11.09 -0.25
C GLY A 30 -0.79 10.16 0.55
N SER A 31 -1.51 10.69 1.55
CA SER A 31 -2.47 9.93 2.36
C SER A 31 -3.70 9.37 1.59
N GLY A 32 -3.97 9.91 0.39
CA GLY A 32 -5.18 9.63 -0.38
C GLY A 32 -6.40 10.40 0.13
N ALA A 33 -7.36 10.67 -0.76
CA ALA A 33 -8.58 11.40 -0.40
C ALA A 33 -9.60 10.46 0.28
N THR A 34 -10.05 10.82 1.48
CA THR A 34 -11.01 10.03 2.28
C THR A 34 -12.46 10.52 2.07
N GLY A 35 -12.66 11.50 1.20
CA GLY A 35 -13.94 12.16 0.99
C GLY A 35 -13.77 13.38 0.12
N ARG A 36 -14.62 14.39 0.32
CA ARG A 36 -14.68 15.59 -0.51
C ARG A 36 -14.94 16.86 0.29
N HIS A 37 -14.50 17.99 -0.25
CA HIS A 37 -14.86 19.31 0.28
C HIS A 37 -16.31 19.67 -0.11
N THR A 38 -16.97 20.43 0.76
CA THR A 38 -18.29 21.02 0.55
C THR A 38 -18.15 22.45 0.02
N LYS A 39 -19.22 23.01 -0.55
CA LYS A 39 -19.24 24.37 -1.13
C LYS A 39 -18.82 25.47 -0.13
N ARG A 40 -19.04 25.24 1.17
CA ARG A 40 -18.72 26.21 2.24
C ARG A 40 -17.47 25.81 3.06
N GLY A 41 -16.56 25.03 2.48
CA GLY A 41 -15.27 24.71 3.10
C GLY A 41 -15.26 23.59 4.13
N GLY A 42 -16.42 23.02 4.51
CA GLY A 42 -16.47 21.79 5.30
C GLY A 42 -15.94 20.58 4.53
N TYR A 43 -15.62 19.49 5.23
CA TYR A 43 -15.17 18.23 4.61
C TYR A 43 -16.17 17.11 4.94
N PHE A 44 -16.62 16.39 3.92
CA PHE A 44 -17.52 15.26 4.05
C PHE A 44 -16.73 13.96 3.87
N ILE A 45 -16.78 13.08 4.87
CA ILE A 45 -16.08 11.79 4.87
C ILE A 45 -16.95 10.75 4.16
N GLU A 46 -16.37 10.10 3.15
CA GLU A 46 -17.01 9.01 2.42
C GLU A 46 -16.47 7.69 2.98
N TRP A 47 -17.27 6.99 3.78
CA TRP A 47 -16.84 5.76 4.48
C TRP A 47 -16.39 4.64 3.53
N GLU A 48 -16.90 4.60 2.31
CA GLU A 48 -16.46 3.66 1.27
C GLU A 48 -14.98 3.86 0.86
N ARG A 49 -14.46 5.09 0.98
CA ARG A 49 -13.05 5.40 0.68
C ARG A 49 -12.12 5.20 1.88
N VAL A 50 -12.68 5.04 3.09
CA VAL A 50 -11.89 4.81 4.30
C VAL A 50 -11.35 3.40 4.25
N ARG A 51 -10.02 3.26 4.36
CA ARG A 51 -9.36 1.94 4.36
C ARG A 51 -9.63 1.23 5.68
N SER A 52 -10.31 0.09 5.63
CA SER A 52 -10.49 -0.82 6.76
C SER A 52 -9.46 -1.96 6.71
N PHE A 53 -8.79 -2.23 7.82
CA PHE A 53 -7.93 -3.41 7.96
C PHE A 53 -8.74 -4.56 8.54
N VAL A 54 -8.98 -5.60 7.74
CA VAL A 54 -9.67 -6.81 8.19
C VAL A 54 -8.66 -7.71 8.88
N VAL A 55 -8.66 -7.70 10.21
CA VAL A 55 -7.78 -8.52 11.03
C VAL A 55 -8.48 -9.85 11.31
N PRO A 56 -7.91 -11.01 10.91
CA PRO A 56 -8.47 -12.31 11.26
C PRO A 56 -8.25 -12.63 12.74
N ASP A 57 -9.00 -13.58 13.26
CA ASP A 57 -8.72 -14.13 14.58
C ASP A 57 -7.43 -14.96 14.55
N LEU A 58 -6.56 -14.74 15.53
CA LEU A 58 -5.24 -15.35 15.64
C LEU A 58 -5.09 -16.24 16.87
N THR A 59 -6.18 -16.50 17.63
CA THR A 59 -6.14 -17.44 18.75
C THR A 59 -5.72 -18.83 18.26
N ASP A 60 -4.76 -19.44 18.97
CA ASP A 60 -4.20 -20.76 18.68
C ASP A 60 -3.55 -20.95 17.30
N PHE A 61 -3.10 -19.86 16.66
CA PHE A 61 -2.40 -19.93 15.38
C PHE A 61 -1.02 -20.60 15.55
N LYS A 62 -0.84 -21.76 14.89
CA LYS A 62 0.34 -22.61 15.03
C LYS A 62 1.62 -22.04 14.40
N LEU A 63 1.48 -21.13 13.43
CA LEU A 63 2.61 -20.63 12.67
C LEU A 63 3.21 -19.40 13.34
N LEU A 64 4.55 -19.37 13.36
CA LEU A 64 5.35 -18.30 13.95
C LEU A 64 6.03 -17.47 12.84
N PRO A 65 6.46 -16.22 13.14
CA PRO A 65 7.17 -15.37 12.17
C PRO A 65 8.55 -15.91 11.76
N TYR A 66 9.07 -16.91 12.48
CA TYR A 66 10.36 -17.53 12.21
C TYR A 66 10.22 -19.04 12.03
N VAL A 67 11.13 -19.61 11.24
CA VAL A 67 11.21 -21.05 10.97
C VAL A 67 12.57 -21.57 11.45
N SER A 68 12.64 -22.85 11.81
CA SER A 68 13.91 -23.51 12.16
C SER A 68 14.93 -23.42 11.03
N ARG A 69 16.21 -23.21 11.38
CA ARG A 69 17.32 -23.21 10.42
C ARG A 69 17.63 -24.59 9.85
N SER A 70 17.13 -25.66 10.48
CA SER A 70 17.32 -27.04 10.01
C SER A 70 16.43 -27.40 8.81
N THR A 71 15.41 -26.60 8.51
CA THR A 71 14.49 -26.85 7.40
C THR A 71 15.20 -26.63 6.06
N GLN A 72 15.08 -27.60 5.15
CA GLN A 72 15.63 -27.48 3.80
C GLN A 72 14.90 -26.42 2.98
N LYS A 73 15.66 -25.65 2.20
CA LYS A 73 15.10 -24.64 1.29
C LYS A 73 14.60 -25.33 0.03
N THR A 74 13.32 -25.17 -0.28
CA THR A 74 12.75 -25.59 -1.57
C THR A 74 12.76 -24.39 -2.51
N THR A 75 13.30 -24.59 -3.73
CA THR A 75 13.30 -23.57 -4.79
C THR A 75 12.36 -24.00 -5.90
N GLY A 76 11.42 -23.14 -6.29
CA GLY A 76 10.51 -23.37 -7.40
C GLY A 76 9.54 -22.20 -7.56
N ALA A 77 9.34 -21.76 -8.80
CA ALA A 77 8.29 -20.79 -9.11
C ALA A 77 6.98 -21.53 -9.30
N PHE A 78 5.92 -21.05 -8.67
CA PHE A 78 4.59 -21.62 -8.85
C PHE A 78 4.03 -21.16 -10.20
N SER A 79 3.74 -22.10 -11.11
CA SER A 79 3.17 -21.80 -12.44
C SER A 79 1.65 -22.01 -12.48
N SER A 80 0.96 -21.36 -13.42
CA SER A 80 -0.48 -21.57 -13.65
C SER A 80 -0.83 -23.05 -13.88
N LYS A 81 0.04 -23.81 -14.55
CA LYS A 81 -0.16 -25.25 -14.79
C LYS A 81 -0.24 -26.05 -13.48
N ASP A 82 0.51 -25.65 -12.46
CA ASP A 82 0.52 -26.32 -11.16
C ASP A 82 -0.76 -26.08 -10.37
N TYR A 83 -1.39 -24.89 -10.54
CA TYR A 83 -2.68 -24.57 -9.93
C TYR A 83 -3.77 -25.47 -10.51
N PHE A 84 -3.87 -25.55 -11.85
CA PHE A 84 -4.92 -26.33 -12.51
C PHE A 84 -4.76 -27.83 -12.27
N LYS A 85 -3.53 -28.35 -12.28
CA LYS A 85 -3.26 -29.75 -11.93
C LYS A 85 -3.70 -30.09 -10.51
N LYS A 86 -3.54 -29.15 -9.56
CA LYS A 86 -4.00 -29.32 -8.17
C LYS A 86 -5.52 -29.29 -8.06
N SER A 87 -6.21 -28.36 -8.75
CA SER A 87 -7.68 -28.29 -8.70
C SER A 87 -8.34 -29.54 -9.28
N GLU A 88 -7.79 -30.11 -10.36
CA GLU A 88 -8.28 -31.36 -10.98
C GLU A 88 -8.06 -32.61 -10.11
N ALA A 89 -7.18 -32.53 -9.11
CA ALA A 89 -6.96 -33.60 -8.14
C ALA A 89 -7.90 -33.49 -6.91
N VAL A 90 -8.49 -32.32 -6.68
CA VAL A 90 -9.38 -32.02 -5.55
C VAL A 90 -10.86 -32.14 -5.92
N THR A 91 -11.18 -32.30 -7.22
CA THR A 91 -12.56 -32.62 -7.65
C THR A 91 -13.03 -33.91 -6.99
N PRO A 92 -14.22 -33.92 -6.35
CA PRO A 92 -14.70 -35.03 -5.52
C PRO A 92 -14.84 -36.36 -6.28
N GLU A 93 -14.88 -36.30 -7.61
CA GLU A 93 -15.03 -37.45 -8.51
C GLU A 93 -13.87 -38.46 -8.46
N LYS A 94 -12.66 -38.03 -8.06
CA LYS A 94 -11.46 -38.89 -7.97
C LYS A 94 -11.10 -39.34 -6.54
N ILE A 95 -11.88 -38.92 -5.54
CA ILE A 95 -11.66 -39.28 -4.12
C ILE A 95 -12.47 -40.52 -3.73
N VAL A 96 -13.44 -40.94 -4.55
CA VAL A 96 -14.41 -42.02 -4.26
C VAL A 96 -14.21 -43.25 -5.17
N SER A 97 -13.10 -43.34 -5.91
CA SER A 97 -12.65 -44.55 -6.61
C SER A 97 -11.34 -45.06 -6.03
#